data_AF-A0A194PGT9-F1
#
_entry.id   AF-A0A194PGT9-F1
#
_cell.length_a   1.000
_cell.length_b   1.000
_cell.length_c   1.000
_cell.angle_alpha   90.00
_cell.angle_beta   90.00
_cell.angle_gamma   90.00
#
_symmetry.space_group_name_H-M   'P 1'
#
loop_
_entity.id
_entity.type
_entity.pdbx_description
1 polymer ?
#
loop_
_entity_poly.entity_id
_entity_poly.type
_entity_poly.pdbx_seq_one_letter_code
_entity_poly.pdbx_strand_id
1 'polypeptide(L)' 'MDDKGMLQKETALEYAKKVFNDAEELKHIEDYLHSCSHINEETVSDGEKGCDRALLAFNCMLENASQFGFDV' A
#
# COMPACT_ATOMS: atom_id res chain seq x y z
N MET A 1 -6.23 0.09 4.53
CA MET A 1 -5.96 1.37 5.21
C MET A 1 -6.73 1.39 6.51
N ASP A 2 -6.32 2.20 7.49
CA ASP A 2 -7.11 2.44 8.70
C ASP A 2 -8.04 3.65 8.55
N ASP A 3 -8.75 4.01 9.63
CA ASP A 3 -9.71 5.12 9.67
C ASP A 3 -9.07 6.50 9.48
N LYS A 4 -7.73 6.59 9.49
CA LYS A 4 -6.96 7.81 9.19
C LYS A 4 -6.32 7.74 7.81
N GLY A 5 -6.71 6.79 6.96
CA GLY A 5 -6.15 6.62 5.62
C GLY A 5 -4.68 6.18 5.61
N MET A 6 -4.15 5.70 6.74
CA MET A 6 -2.77 5.21 6.79
C MET A 6 -2.68 3.83 6.14
N LEU A 7 -1.60 3.62 5.39
CA LEU A 7 -1.22 2.31 4.88
C LEU A 7 -0.78 1.41 6.03
N GLN A 8 -1.43 0.24 6.11
CA GLN A 8 -1.18 -0.81 7.10
C GLN A 8 -0.44 -1.95 6.39
N LYS A 9 0.83 -1.71 6.01
CA LYS A 9 1.59 -2.61 5.12
C LYS A 9 1.80 -3.99 5.75
N GLU A 10 2.06 -4.06 7.05
CA GLU A 10 2.27 -5.32 7.77
C GLU A 10 0.98 -6.15 7.78
N THR A 11 -0.15 -5.52 8.12
CA THR A 11 -1.46 -6.17 8.09
C THR A 11 -1.86 -6.61 6.68
N ALA A 12 -1.57 -5.79 5.65
CA ALA A 12 -1.81 -6.18 4.26
C ALA A 12 -0.95 -7.38 3.85
N LEU A 13 0.32 -7.42 4.24
CA LEU A 13 1.23 -8.54 3.99
C LEU A 13 0.78 -9.82 4.74
N GLU A 14 0.26 -9.70 5.96
CA GLU A 14 -0.34 -10.82 6.68
C GLU A 14 -1.55 -11.42 5.96
N TYR A 15 -2.38 -10.58 5.33
CA TYR A 15 -3.47 -11.06 4.47
C TYR A 15 -2.95 -11.70 3.19
N ALA A 16 -1.93 -11.11 2.55
CA ALA A 16 -1.30 -11.69 1.36
C ALA A 16 -0.77 -13.10 1.65
N LYS A 17 -0.11 -13.31 2.80
CA LYS A 17 0.39 -14.63 3.26
C LYS A 17 -0.70 -15.69 3.47
N LYS A 18 -1.98 -15.29 3.55
CA LYS A 18 -3.12 -16.23 3.63
C LYS A 18 -3.66 -16.64 2.27
N VAL A 19 -3.34 -15.89 1.22
CA VAL A 19 -3.85 -16.09 -0.14
C VAL A 19 -2.77 -16.67 -1.04
N PHE A 20 -1.55 -16.14 -0.94
CA PHE A 20 -0.40 -16.53 -1.75
C PHE A 20 0.53 -17.44 -0.94
N ASN A 21 1.05 -18.48 -1.60
CA ASN A 21 1.98 -19.44 -1.01
C ASN A 21 3.38 -19.37 -1.63
N ASP A 22 3.55 -18.59 -2.70
CA ASP A 22 4.83 -18.42 -3.37
C ASP A 22 5.67 -17.35 -2.66
N ALA A 23 6.91 -17.69 -2.33
CA ALA A 23 7.79 -16.81 -1.56
C ALA A 23 8.29 -15.61 -2.38
N GLU A 24 8.45 -15.76 -3.69
CA GLU A 24 8.88 -14.66 -4.57
C GLU A 24 7.72 -13.68 -4.78
N GLU A 25 6.50 -14.19 -4.98
CA GLU A 25 5.28 -13.39 -5.07
C GLU A 25 5.03 -12.61 -3.77
N LEU A 26 5.15 -13.26 -2.62
CA LEU A 26 5.01 -12.59 -1.32
C LEU A 26 6.06 -11.50 -1.11
N LYS A 27 7.29 -11.70 -1.60
CA LYS A 27 8.34 -10.70 -1.56
C LYS A 27 8.01 -9.51 -2.48
N HIS A 28 7.53 -9.75 -3.69
CA HIS A 28 7.08 -8.66 -4.56
C HIS A 28 5.92 -7.87 -3.96
N ILE A 29 4.97 -8.54 -3.29
CA ILE A 29 3.88 -7.86 -2.57
C ILE A 29 4.45 -7.02 -1.41
N GLU A 30 5.38 -7.55 -0.64
CA GLU A 30 6.04 -6.81 0.45
C GLU A 30 6.77 -5.55 -0.08
N ASP A 31 7.58 -5.70 -1.12
CA ASP A 31 8.32 -4.61 -1.74
C ASP A 31 7.37 -3.56 -2.35
N TYR A 32 6.28 -4.01 -2.99
CA TYR A 32 5.22 -3.14 -3.52
C TYR A 32 4.55 -2.33 -2.42
N LEU A 33 4.12 -2.97 -1.32
CA LEU A 33 3.52 -2.27 -0.18
C LEU A 33 4.51 -1.31 0.49
N HIS A 34 5.80 -1.66 0.52
CA HIS A 34 6.83 -0.80 1.08
C HIS A 34 7.08 0.45 0.23
N SER A 35 7.02 0.33 -1.10
CA SER A 35 7.26 1.44 -2.04
C SER A 35 6.37 2.67 -1.76
N CYS A 36 5.14 2.45 -1.29
CA CYS A 36 4.19 3.51 -0.98
C CYS A 36 4.09 3.86 0.51
N SER A 37 4.86 3.21 1.38
CA SER A 37 4.74 3.40 2.83
C SER A 37 5.13 4.80 3.32
N HIS A 38 5.92 5.54 2.54
CA HIS A 38 6.29 6.94 2.81
C HIS A 38 5.07 7.89 2.83
N ILE A 39 3.96 7.52 2.18
CA ILE A 39 2.72 8.33 2.14
C ILE A 39 2.12 8.55 3.54
N ASN A 40 2.42 7.68 4.50
CA ASN A 40 1.97 7.86 5.89
C ASN A 40 2.58 9.11 6.55
N GLU A 41 3.73 9.58 6.05
CA GLU A 41 4.44 10.76 6.56
C GLU A 41 4.03 12.04 5.83
N GLU A 42 3.23 11.94 4.76
CA GLU A 42 2.79 13.08 3.98
C GLU A 42 1.77 13.95 4.73
N THR A 43 1.92 15.26 4.57
CA THR A 43 0.97 16.24 5.10
C THR A 43 -0.21 16.35 4.14
N VAL A 44 -1.44 16.24 4.68
CA VAL A 44 -2.67 16.27 3.90
C VAL A 44 -3.62 17.37 4.34
N SER A 45 -4.51 17.80 3.45
CA SER A 45 -5.36 18.97 3.67
C SER A 45 -6.62 18.66 4.49
N ASP A 46 -7.07 17.41 4.45
CA ASP A 46 -8.25 16.93 5.16
C ASP A 46 -7.97 16.39 6.59
N GLY A 47 -6.73 16.53 7.05
CA GLY A 47 -6.30 16.28 8.42
C GLY A 47 -6.48 14.82 8.85
N GLU A 48 -7.23 14.61 9.93
CA GLU A 48 -7.46 13.28 10.51
C GLU A 48 -8.42 12.41 9.70
N LYS A 49 -9.20 12.97 8.77
CA LYS A 49 -10.09 12.19 7.90
C LYS A 49 -9.29 11.28 6.96
N GLY A 50 -8.12 11.73 6.51
CA GLY A 50 -7.16 10.92 5.76
C GLY A 50 -7.62 10.43 4.39
N CYS A 51 -8.70 10.96 3.83
CA CYS A 51 -9.14 10.69 2.46
C CYS A 51 -8.07 11.12 1.44
N ASP A 52 -7.44 12.28 1.64
CA ASP A 52 -6.35 12.74 0.80
C ASP A 52 -5.14 11.78 0.86
N ARG A 53 -4.81 11.29 2.06
CA ARG A 53 -3.73 10.32 2.27
C ARG A 53 -4.04 9.00 1.57
N ALA A 54 -5.27 8.53 1.69
CA ALA A 54 -5.74 7.33 1.02
C ALA A 54 -5.64 7.47 -0.51
N LEU A 55 -6.01 8.63 -1.05
CA LEU A 55 -5.89 8.92 -2.48
C LEU A 55 -4.42 8.94 -2.93
N LEU A 56 -3.53 9.59 -2.18
CA LEU A 56 -2.08 9.59 -2.46
C LEU A 56 -1.50 8.18 -2.46
N ALA A 57 -1.87 7.37 -1.48
CA ALA A 57 -1.43 5.99 -1.36
C ALA A 57 -1.93 5.13 -2.53
N PHE A 58 -3.20 5.31 -2.93
CA PHE A 58 -3.77 4.63 -4.08
C PHE A 58 -3.09 5.02 -5.40
N ASN A 59 -2.82 6.31 -5.61
CA ASN A 59 -2.09 6.78 -6.79
C ASN A 59 -0.67 6.20 -6.84
N CYS A 60 0.07 6.23 -5.72
CA CYS A 60 1.38 5.61 -5.64
C CYS A 60 1.31 4.11 -6.00
N MET A 61 0.28 3.40 -5.54
CA MET A 61 0.07 2.00 -5.86
C MET A 61 -0.16 1.79 -7.36
N LEU A 62 -0.99 2.60 -8.01
CA LEU A 62 -1.21 2.52 -9.46
C LEU A 62 0.07 2.79 -10.27
N GLU A 63 0.83 3.81 -9.88
CA GLU A 63 2.09 4.18 -10.55
C GLU A 63 3.15 3.08 -10.46
N ASN A 64 3.18 2.36 -9.34
CA ASN A 64 4.14 1.28 -9.12
C ASN A 64 3.64 -0.09 -9.60
N ALA A 65 2.33 -0.29 -9.79
CA ALA A 65 1.73 -1.61 -10.03
C ALA A 65 2.40 -2.38 -11.19
N SER A 66 2.61 -1.71 -12.33
CA SER A 66 3.24 -2.31 -13.50
C SER A 66 4.69 -2.75 -13.26
N GLN A 67 5.43 -2.07 -12.37
CA GLN A 67 6.81 -2.42 -12.03
C GLN A 67 6.89 -3.74 -11.24
N PHE A 68 5.82 -4.07 -10.51
CA PHE A 68 5.69 -5.28 -9.71
C PHE A 68 4.86 -6.36 -10.41
N GLY A 69 4.47 -6.15 -11.68
CA GLY A 69 3.72 -7.13 -12.48
C GLY A 69 2.23 -7.21 -12.18
N PHE A 70 1.66 -6.21 -11.49
CA PHE A 70 0.22 -6.12 -11.26
C PHE A 70 -0.47 -5.37 -12.42
N ASP A 71 -1.59 -5.93 -12.89
CA ASP A 71 -2.53 -5.29 -13.82
C ASP A 71 -3.76 -4.83 -13.00
N VAL A 72 -3.94 -3.52 -12.85
CA VAL A 72 -4.89 -2.86 -11.93
C VAL A 72 -5.72 -1.80 -12.62
#